data_AF-A0A961VHZ4-F1
#
_entry.id   AF-A0A961VHZ4-F1
#
_cell.length_a   1.000
_cell.length_b   1.000
_cell.length_c   1.000
_cell.angle_alpha   90.00
_cell.angle_beta   90.00
_cell.angle_gamma   90.00
#
_symmetry.space_group_name_H-M   'P 1'
#
loop_
_entity.id
_entity.type
_entity.pdbx_description
1 polymer ?
#
loop_
_entity_poly.entity_id
_entity_poly.type
_entity_poly.pdbx_seq_one_letter_code
_entity_poly.pdbx_strand_id
1 'polypeptide(L)'
;MRFGRGLALAIAIVGLSSAAAIAAPSFDCSGVEAGSTEELICNDAGLAALDSEMARLYAKIESQTTAEDFATIKTMQRGWLKGRDEAWKANDPRQYVADAYKERIAVLSIQAGEVMAPDPVDYTCTGGDFDYLIATFYDTDPPVGVFTRPPGGEVPQFIATGWDDDGATHYNIGGLDFVERDGKAALIWAGTQMACTRSPG
;
A
#
# COMPACT_ATOMS: atom_id res chain seq x y z
N MET A 1 49.82 6.86 62.12
CA MET A 1 49.51 6.08 60.90
C MET A 1 48.08 6.42 60.49
N ARG A 2 47.89 6.86 59.23
CA ARG A 2 46.60 7.12 58.55
C ARG A 2 45.86 5.77 58.36
N PHE A 3 44.53 5.66 58.33
CA PHE A 3 43.56 5.90 57.23
C PHE A 3 42.20 5.38 57.79
N GLY A 4 40.98 5.76 57.41
CA GLY A 4 40.39 6.62 56.39
C GLY A 4 38.87 6.35 56.43
N ARG A 5 38.04 7.39 56.45
CA ARG A 5 36.56 7.30 56.46
C ARG A 5 36.07 6.70 55.14
N GLY A 6 35.38 5.56 55.18
CA GLY A 6 34.73 4.96 54.02
C GLY A 6 33.43 5.72 53.69
N LEU A 7 33.37 6.34 52.51
CA LEU A 7 32.19 7.00 51.98
C LEU A 7 31.38 5.95 51.18
N ALA A 8 30.17 5.62 51.64
CA ALA A 8 29.26 4.75 50.90
C ALA A 8 28.56 5.56 49.80
N LEU A 9 28.81 5.20 48.54
CA LEU A 9 28.19 5.81 47.37
C LEU A 9 26.88 5.06 47.05
N ALA A 10 25.74 5.69 47.33
CA ALA A 10 24.43 5.19 46.90
C ALA A 10 24.22 5.49 45.42
N ILE A 11 24.19 4.46 44.58
CA ILE A 11 23.85 4.58 43.14
C ILE A 11 22.33 4.56 43.03
N ALA A 12 21.74 5.72 42.78
CA ALA A 12 20.32 5.84 42.42
C ALA A 12 20.15 5.43 40.95
N ILE A 13 19.55 4.27 40.71
CA ILE A 13 19.14 3.83 39.38
C ILE A 13 17.88 4.62 39.01
N VAL A 14 18.05 5.68 38.23
CA VAL A 14 16.93 6.40 37.61
C VAL A 14 16.43 5.54 36.44
N GLY A 15 15.27 4.91 36.61
CA GLY A 15 14.58 4.22 35.52
C GLY A 15 14.13 5.25 34.49
N LEU A 16 14.72 5.25 33.30
CA LEU A 16 14.17 5.95 32.15
C LEU A 16 12.93 5.16 31.68
N SER A 17 11.76 5.59 32.14
CA SER A 17 10.51 5.18 31.52
C SER A 17 10.42 5.84 30.14
N SER A 18 10.83 5.12 29.10
CA SER A 18 10.50 5.49 27.72
C SER A 18 8.99 5.39 27.56
N ALA A 19 8.29 6.52 27.66
CA ALA A 19 6.91 6.59 27.20
C ALA A 19 6.93 6.24 25.71
N ALA A 20 6.37 5.08 25.34
CA ALA A 20 6.12 4.77 23.94
C ALA A 20 5.26 5.93 23.39
N ALA A 21 5.79 6.65 22.40
CA ALA A 21 4.99 7.64 21.69
C ALA A 21 3.78 6.90 21.11
N ILE A 22 2.59 7.22 21.60
CA ILE A 22 1.35 6.73 20.99
C ILE A 22 1.38 7.26 19.56
N ALA A 23 1.33 6.35 18.57
CA ALA A 23 1.25 6.75 17.18
C ALA A 23 0.01 7.65 17.02
N ALA A 24 0.24 8.87 16.56
CA ALA A 24 -0.83 9.79 16.21
C ALA A 24 -1.13 9.65 14.71
N PRO A 25 -2.39 9.78 14.28
CA PRO A 25 -2.70 9.86 12.86
C PRO A 25 -2.18 11.17 12.26
N SER A 26 -2.18 11.25 10.94
CA SER A 26 -1.76 12.40 10.14
C SER A 26 -2.73 13.59 10.18
N PHE A 27 -3.86 13.45 10.88
CA PHE A 27 -4.91 14.46 11.03
C PHE A 27 -5.24 14.74 12.50
N ASP A 28 -5.91 15.86 12.75
CA ASP A 28 -6.33 16.24 14.10
C ASP A 28 -7.55 15.42 14.55
N CYS A 29 -7.39 14.70 15.65
CA CYS A 29 -8.47 13.95 16.29
C CYS A 29 -9.48 14.83 17.03
N SER A 30 -9.20 16.13 17.20
CA SER A 30 -10.14 17.05 17.84
C SER A 30 -11.34 17.32 16.92
N GLY A 31 -12.53 16.87 17.35
CA GLY A 31 -13.78 17.13 16.64
C GLY A 31 -14.10 16.20 15.47
N VAL A 32 -13.48 15.02 15.41
CA VAL A 32 -13.93 13.94 14.51
C VAL A 32 -15.39 13.55 14.80
N GLU A 33 -16.14 13.19 13.76
CA GLU A 33 -17.55 12.80 13.92
C GLU A 33 -17.66 11.46 14.66
N ALA A 34 -18.59 11.37 15.61
CA ALA A 34 -18.82 10.12 16.34
C ALA A 34 -19.33 9.01 15.39
N GLY A 35 -18.74 7.82 15.48
CA GLY A 35 -19.01 6.68 14.61
C GLY A 35 -18.30 6.75 13.25
N SER A 36 -17.47 7.75 13.00
CA SER A 36 -16.68 7.86 11.77
C SER A 36 -15.48 6.91 11.74
N THR A 37 -14.94 6.71 10.54
CA THR A 37 -13.67 5.98 10.36
C THR A 37 -12.50 6.75 11.00
N GLU A 38 -12.54 8.09 10.98
CA GLU A 38 -11.58 8.95 11.66
C GLU A 38 -11.59 8.75 13.18
N GLU A 39 -12.75 8.65 13.81
CA GLU A 39 -12.85 8.32 15.25
C GLU A 39 -12.24 6.95 15.54
N LEU A 40 -12.50 5.96 14.69
CA LEU A 40 -11.89 4.63 14.81
C LEU A 40 -10.36 4.70 14.72
N ILE A 41 -9.82 5.45 13.75
CA ILE A 41 -8.36 5.63 13.59
C ILE A 41 -7.77 6.35 14.81
N CYS A 42 -8.42 7.39 15.32
CA CYS A 42 -7.97 8.15 16.48
C CYS A 42 -7.88 7.30 17.76
N ASN A 43 -8.67 6.24 17.86
CA ASN A 43 -8.73 5.37 19.03
C ASN A 43 -7.93 4.06 18.88
N ASP A 44 -7.32 3.78 17.72
CA ASP A 44 -6.50 2.60 17.47
C ASP A 44 -5.08 3.00 17.04
N ALA A 45 -4.09 2.78 17.92
CA ALA A 45 -2.70 3.15 17.66
C ALA A 45 -2.09 2.45 16.43
N GLY A 46 -2.57 1.25 16.07
CA GLY A 46 -2.14 0.54 14.87
C GLY A 46 -2.68 1.19 13.60
N LEU A 47 -3.95 1.59 13.59
CA LEU A 47 -4.54 2.33 12.47
C LEU A 47 -3.92 3.73 12.34
N ALA A 48 -3.67 4.41 13.46
CA ALA A 48 -2.97 5.69 13.46
C ALA A 48 -1.55 5.61 12.88
N ALA A 49 -0.82 4.53 13.18
CA ALA A 49 0.50 4.30 12.60
C ALA A 49 0.45 4.06 11.09
N LEU A 50 -0.52 3.26 10.62
CA LEU A 50 -0.77 3.03 9.20
C LEU A 50 -1.15 4.33 8.47
N ASP A 51 -2.00 5.16 9.07
CA ASP A 51 -2.37 6.46 8.53
C ASP A 51 -1.17 7.39 8.37
N SER A 52 -0.35 7.51 9.41
CA SER A 52 0.87 8.31 9.38
C SER A 52 1.88 7.82 8.34
N GLU A 53 2.03 6.51 8.17
CA GLU A 53 2.94 5.95 7.16
C GLU A 53 2.44 6.22 5.73
N MET A 54 1.14 6.03 5.49
CA MET A 54 0.52 6.37 4.20
C MET A 54 0.69 7.85 3.88
N ALA A 55 0.48 8.74 4.85
CA ALA A 55 0.68 10.18 4.69
C ALA A 55 2.15 10.54 4.40
N ARG A 56 3.11 9.87 5.03
CA ARG A 56 4.55 10.06 4.76
C ARG A 56 4.89 9.72 3.31
N LEU A 57 4.42 8.57 2.81
CA LEU A 57 4.62 8.15 1.43
C LEU A 57 3.97 9.11 0.45
N TYR A 58 2.73 9.52 0.72
CA TYR A 58 2.00 10.49 -0.09
C TYR A 58 2.73 11.84 -0.19
N ALA A 59 3.24 12.36 0.92
CA ALA A 59 4.02 13.60 0.95
C ALA A 59 5.36 13.46 0.22
N LYS A 60 6.02 12.29 0.31
CA LYS A 60 7.24 12.02 -0.44
C LYS A 60 6.98 12.07 -1.95
N ILE A 61 5.91 11.43 -2.41
CA ILE A 61 5.49 11.46 -3.82
C ILE A 61 5.22 12.89 -4.26
N GLU A 62 4.49 13.68 -3.46
CA GLU A 62 4.23 15.10 -3.75
C GLU A 62 5.53 15.90 -3.92
N SER A 63 6.53 15.64 -3.06
CA SER A 63 7.80 16.38 -3.08
C SER A 63 8.71 16.08 -4.27
N GLN A 64 8.52 14.92 -4.93
CA GLN A 64 9.39 14.44 -6.00
C GLN A 64 8.77 14.52 -7.40
N THR A 65 7.54 15.03 -7.50
CA THR A 65 6.78 15.06 -8.76
C THR A 65 6.26 16.45 -9.07
N THR A 66 5.94 16.73 -10.34
CA THR A 66 5.33 18.02 -10.71
C THR A 66 3.89 18.09 -10.21
N ALA A 67 3.33 19.31 -10.08
CA ALA A 67 1.93 19.48 -9.68
C ALA A 67 0.95 18.85 -10.68
N GLU A 68 1.31 18.82 -11.96
CA GLU A 68 0.52 18.19 -13.02
C GLU A 68 0.49 16.66 -12.83
N ASP A 69 1.66 16.05 -12.67
CA ASP A 69 1.79 14.60 -12.44
C ASP A 69 1.11 14.17 -11.13
N PHE A 70 1.19 15.02 -10.09
CA PHE A 70 0.57 14.74 -8.80
C PHE A 70 -0.96 14.80 -8.83
N ALA A 71 -1.56 15.53 -9.77
CA ALA A 71 -3.01 15.75 -9.81
C ALA A 71 -3.80 14.43 -9.91
N THR A 72 -3.26 13.47 -10.65
CA THR A 72 -3.83 12.12 -10.78
C THR A 72 -3.75 11.37 -9.46
N ILE A 73 -2.60 11.36 -8.80
CA ILE A 73 -2.37 10.69 -7.51
C ILE A 73 -3.28 11.28 -6.43
N LYS A 74 -3.39 12.61 -6.37
CA LYS A 74 -4.31 13.32 -5.47
C LYS A 74 -5.77 12.93 -5.72
N THR A 75 -6.17 12.72 -6.97
CA THR A 75 -7.53 12.29 -7.30
C THR A 75 -7.80 10.85 -6.90
N MET A 76 -6.87 9.94 -7.17
CA MET A 76 -6.93 8.55 -6.70
C MET A 76 -6.97 8.47 -5.17
N GLN A 77 -6.16 9.29 -4.48
CA GLN A 77 -6.14 9.34 -3.02
C GLN A 77 -7.49 9.76 -2.43
N ARG A 78 -8.15 10.77 -3.01
CA ARG A 78 -9.50 11.17 -2.58
C ARG A 78 -10.53 10.05 -2.80
N GLY A 79 -10.44 9.33 -3.90
CA GLY A 79 -11.29 8.17 -4.18
C GLY A 79 -11.07 7.05 -3.16
N TRP A 80 -9.82 6.75 -2.86
CA TRP A 80 -9.44 5.74 -1.87
C TRP A 80 -9.93 6.11 -0.45
N LEU A 81 -9.76 7.37 -0.02
CA LEU A 81 -10.27 7.83 1.29
C LEU A 81 -11.79 7.57 1.43
N LYS A 82 -12.57 7.89 0.39
CA LYS A 82 -14.01 7.60 0.39
C LYS A 82 -14.31 6.12 0.56
N GLY A 83 -13.54 5.24 -0.08
CA GLY A 83 -13.69 3.78 0.04
C GLY A 83 -13.33 3.25 1.42
N ARG A 84 -12.25 3.78 2.02
CA ARG A 84 -11.85 3.50 3.41
C ARG A 84 -12.99 3.87 4.37
N ASP A 85 -13.64 5.01 4.15
CA ASP A 85 -14.70 5.53 5.03
C ASP A 85 -16.01 4.73 4.94
N GLU A 86 -16.12 3.77 4.01
CA GLU A 86 -17.22 2.81 3.95
C GLU A 86 -17.07 1.63 4.91
N ALA A 87 -16.09 1.67 5.83
CA ALA A 87 -15.80 0.61 6.80
C ALA A 87 -17.01 0.16 7.63
N TRP A 88 -17.99 1.04 7.85
CA TRP A 88 -19.24 0.73 8.53
C TRP A 88 -20.07 -0.37 7.84
N LYS A 89 -19.83 -0.64 6.55
CA LYS A 89 -20.49 -1.71 5.79
C LYS A 89 -19.85 -3.08 6.04
N ALA A 90 -18.64 -3.13 6.60
CA ALA A 90 -17.90 -4.37 6.83
C ALA A 90 -18.33 -5.05 8.14
N ASN A 91 -18.15 -6.37 8.20
CA ASN A 91 -18.38 -7.14 9.44
C ASN A 91 -17.37 -6.79 10.53
N ASP A 92 -16.13 -6.46 10.12
CA ASP A 92 -15.06 -5.97 11.00
C ASP A 92 -14.52 -4.65 10.41
N PRO A 93 -15.06 -3.49 10.85
CA PRO A 93 -14.61 -2.18 10.37
C PRO A 93 -13.13 -1.91 10.65
N ARG A 94 -12.59 -2.39 11.78
CA ARG A 94 -11.20 -2.17 12.15
C ARG A 94 -10.27 -2.91 11.21
N GLN A 95 -10.56 -4.18 10.92
CA GLN A 95 -9.78 -4.97 9.99
C GLN A 95 -9.87 -4.41 8.56
N TYR A 96 -11.07 -4.01 8.12
CA TYR A 96 -11.27 -3.39 6.81
C TYR A 96 -10.40 -2.13 6.62
N VAL A 97 -10.36 -1.25 7.61
CA VAL A 97 -9.53 -0.03 7.56
C VAL A 97 -8.04 -0.39 7.54
N ALA A 98 -7.62 -1.37 8.34
CA ALA A 98 -6.22 -1.82 8.36
C ALA A 98 -5.78 -2.36 6.99
N ASP A 99 -6.60 -3.18 6.35
CA ASP A 99 -6.29 -3.77 5.04
C ASP A 99 -6.30 -2.70 3.94
N ALA A 100 -7.28 -1.79 3.95
CA ALA A 100 -7.31 -0.65 3.04
C ALA A 100 -6.03 0.20 3.13
N TYR A 101 -5.51 0.44 4.34
CA TYR A 101 -4.23 1.13 4.52
C TYR A 101 -3.05 0.33 3.99
N LYS A 102 -2.94 -0.97 4.31
CA LYS A 102 -1.82 -1.82 3.86
C LYS A 102 -1.75 -1.87 2.34
N GLU A 103 -2.88 -2.09 1.67
CA GLU A 103 -2.98 -2.07 0.21
C GLU A 103 -2.49 -0.73 -0.36
N ARG A 104 -2.94 0.38 0.24
CA ARG A 104 -2.53 1.71 -0.21
C ARG A 104 -1.05 1.99 0.02
N ILE A 105 -0.52 1.60 1.18
CA ILE A 105 0.90 1.73 1.53
C ILE A 105 1.76 0.92 0.56
N ALA A 106 1.39 -0.31 0.24
CA ALA A 106 2.10 -1.14 -0.74
C ALA A 106 2.20 -0.41 -2.10
N VAL A 107 1.08 0.10 -2.62
CA VAL A 107 1.07 0.87 -3.88
C VAL A 107 1.89 2.16 -3.79
N LEU A 108 1.70 2.95 -2.73
CA LEU A 108 2.43 4.22 -2.58
C LEU A 108 3.92 4.01 -2.35
N SER A 109 4.35 2.90 -1.72
CA SER A 109 5.77 2.60 -1.50
C SER A 109 6.53 2.42 -2.82
N ILE A 110 5.88 1.82 -3.83
CA ILE A 110 6.42 1.67 -5.19
C ILE A 110 6.48 3.03 -5.88
N GLN A 111 5.38 3.80 -5.83
CA GLN A 111 5.32 5.14 -6.43
C GLN A 111 6.30 6.13 -5.77
N ALA A 112 6.59 5.94 -4.48
CA ALA A 112 7.57 6.69 -3.70
C ALA A 112 9.02 6.24 -3.94
N GLY A 113 9.23 5.21 -4.76
CA GLY A 113 10.56 4.64 -5.05
C GLY A 113 11.23 4.02 -3.82
N GLU A 114 10.46 3.52 -2.86
CA GLU A 114 10.97 2.88 -1.64
C GLU A 114 11.14 1.37 -1.78
N VAL A 115 10.61 0.80 -2.86
CA VAL A 115 10.75 -0.61 -3.20
C VAL A 115 11.64 -0.73 -4.42
N MET A 116 12.58 -1.67 -4.38
CA MET A 116 13.41 -2.00 -5.53
C MET A 116 12.53 -2.61 -6.62
N ALA A 117 12.55 -2.02 -7.81
CA ALA A 117 11.81 -2.53 -8.96
C ALA A 117 12.43 -3.85 -9.45
N PRO A 118 11.66 -4.96 -9.48
CA PRO A 118 12.11 -6.22 -10.07
C PRO A 118 12.15 -6.15 -11.61
N ASP A 119 12.76 -7.16 -12.23
CA ASP A 119 12.76 -7.28 -13.69
C ASP A 119 11.32 -7.44 -14.21
N PRO A 120 10.91 -6.65 -15.22
CA PRO A 120 9.62 -6.82 -15.85
C PRO A 120 9.47 -8.20 -16.52
N VAL A 121 8.25 -8.70 -16.53
CA VAL A 121 7.84 -9.91 -17.23
C VAL A 121 6.96 -9.53 -18.40
N ASP A 122 7.39 -9.94 -19.59
CA ASP A 122 6.64 -9.72 -20.81
C ASP A 122 5.64 -10.84 -21.07
N TYR A 123 4.47 -10.48 -21.58
CA TYR A 123 3.42 -11.41 -21.98
C TYR A 123 2.91 -11.08 -23.38
N THR A 124 2.63 -12.14 -24.15
CA THR A 124 1.83 -12.04 -25.38
C THR A 124 0.38 -12.38 -25.05
N CYS A 125 -0.56 -11.51 -25.40
CA CYS A 125 -1.98 -11.61 -25.08
C CYS A 125 -2.85 -11.77 -26.33
N THR A 126 -4.01 -12.40 -26.16
CA THR A 126 -4.99 -12.63 -27.23
C THR A 126 -6.41 -12.40 -26.71
N GLY A 127 -7.35 -12.07 -27.62
CA GLY A 127 -8.77 -11.91 -27.29
C GLY A 127 -9.23 -10.48 -26.95
N GLY A 128 -8.33 -9.49 -27.01
CA GLY A 128 -8.65 -8.07 -26.76
C GLY A 128 -7.94 -7.11 -27.73
N ASP A 129 -7.94 -5.82 -27.38
CA ASP A 129 -7.47 -4.73 -28.25
C ASP A 129 -5.95 -4.53 -28.28
N PHE A 130 -5.20 -5.33 -27.52
CA PHE A 130 -3.73 -5.32 -27.50
C PHE A 130 -3.19 -6.74 -27.37
N ASP A 131 -1.98 -6.95 -27.85
CA ASP A 131 -1.31 -8.26 -27.91
C ASP A 131 -0.08 -8.35 -27.02
N TYR A 132 0.27 -7.28 -26.31
CA TYR A 132 1.47 -7.21 -25.48
C TYR A 132 1.22 -6.56 -24.12
N LEU A 133 1.71 -7.19 -23.06
CA LEU A 133 1.60 -6.72 -21.69
C LEU A 133 2.95 -6.82 -20.98
N ILE A 134 3.34 -5.74 -20.31
CA ILE A 134 4.50 -5.71 -19.42
C ILE A 134 3.95 -5.74 -18.00
N ALA A 135 4.32 -6.76 -17.21
CA ALA A 135 3.95 -6.87 -15.81
C ALA A 135 5.19 -6.86 -14.92
N THR A 136 5.18 -6.04 -13.86
CA THR A 136 6.22 -6.05 -12.82
C THR A 136 5.60 -6.43 -11.50
N PHE A 137 6.13 -7.47 -10.85
CA PHE A 137 5.59 -8.05 -9.62
C PHE A 137 6.50 -7.70 -8.45
N TYR A 138 6.01 -6.85 -7.55
CA TYR A 138 6.72 -6.38 -6.37
C TYR A 138 6.40 -7.24 -5.16
N ASP A 139 7.45 -7.64 -4.42
CA ASP A 139 7.38 -8.39 -3.17
C ASP A 139 7.08 -7.45 -1.98
N THR A 140 5.93 -6.77 -2.06
CA THR A 140 5.35 -5.99 -0.96
C THR A 140 4.35 -6.83 -0.17
N ASP A 141 3.84 -6.33 0.95
CA ASP A 141 2.76 -6.96 1.71
C ASP A 141 1.53 -6.03 1.79
N PRO A 142 0.44 -6.29 1.04
CA PRO A 142 0.29 -7.37 0.05
C PRO A 142 1.16 -7.17 -1.21
N PRO A 143 1.43 -8.22 -2.00
CA PRO A 143 2.20 -8.10 -3.24
C PRO A 143 1.49 -7.17 -4.22
N VAL A 144 2.25 -6.46 -5.05
CA VAL A 144 1.70 -5.51 -6.02
C VAL A 144 2.16 -5.85 -7.44
N GLY A 145 1.22 -5.89 -8.37
CA GLY A 145 1.47 -6.01 -9.80
C GLY A 145 1.26 -4.66 -10.49
N VAL A 146 2.25 -4.22 -11.26
CA VAL A 146 2.14 -3.08 -12.18
C VAL A 146 2.00 -3.64 -13.60
N PHE A 147 0.86 -3.40 -14.23
CA PHE A 147 0.50 -3.94 -15.54
C PHE A 147 0.39 -2.81 -16.54
N THR A 148 1.28 -2.78 -17.54
CA THR A 148 1.34 -1.73 -18.57
C THR A 148 1.08 -2.35 -19.93
N ARG A 149 0.16 -1.78 -20.73
CA ARG A 149 -0.07 -2.19 -22.13
C ARG A 149 0.63 -1.24 -23.11
N PRO A 150 1.50 -1.75 -24.00
CA PRO A 150 2.05 -1.01 -25.14
C PRO A 150 1.33 -1.33 -26.47
N PRO A 151 1.20 -0.36 -27.41
CA PRO A 151 1.26 1.07 -27.12
C PRO A 151 0.16 1.43 -26.11
N GLY A 152 0.32 2.55 -25.41
CA GLY A 152 -0.71 3.00 -24.47
C GLY A 152 -2.09 3.11 -25.13
N GLY A 153 -3.13 3.18 -24.32
CA GLY A 153 -4.49 3.47 -24.79
C GLY A 153 -5.23 4.28 -23.73
N GLU A 154 -6.57 4.27 -23.77
CA GLU A 154 -7.39 5.03 -22.79
C GLU A 154 -7.02 4.71 -21.34
N VAL A 155 -6.89 3.41 -21.02
CA VAL A 155 -6.28 2.94 -19.78
C VAL A 155 -4.91 2.34 -20.14
N PRO A 156 -3.78 3.03 -19.87
CA PRO A 156 -2.45 2.53 -20.26
C PRO A 156 -1.83 1.59 -19.22
N GLN A 157 -2.25 1.70 -17.95
CA GLN A 157 -1.66 0.97 -16.84
C GLN A 157 -2.69 0.71 -15.73
N PHE A 158 -2.54 -0.43 -15.07
CA PHE A 158 -3.17 -0.74 -13.79
C PHE A 158 -2.08 -1.07 -12.75
N ILE A 159 -2.35 -0.72 -11.49
CA ILE A 159 -1.56 -1.14 -10.34
C ILE A 159 -2.52 -1.86 -9.41
N ALA A 160 -2.28 -3.14 -9.15
CA ALA A 160 -3.19 -4.00 -8.41
C ALA A 160 -2.46 -4.70 -7.27
N THR A 161 -3.16 -4.89 -6.15
CA THR A 161 -2.69 -5.74 -5.06
C THR A 161 -3.05 -7.19 -5.36
N GLY A 162 -2.26 -8.12 -4.81
CA GLY A 162 -2.40 -9.53 -5.07
C GLY A 162 -2.39 -10.40 -3.84
N TRP A 163 -2.68 -11.67 -4.06
CA TRP A 163 -2.63 -12.74 -3.07
C TRP A 163 -2.34 -14.07 -3.79
N ASP A 164 -1.82 -15.03 -3.05
CA ASP A 164 -1.67 -16.39 -3.53
C ASP A 164 -2.92 -17.21 -3.19
N ASP A 165 -3.40 -17.99 -4.14
CA ASP A 165 -4.54 -18.89 -3.98
C ASP A 165 -4.32 -20.19 -4.77
N ASP A 166 -4.23 -21.32 -4.06
CA ASP A 166 -4.08 -22.66 -4.63
C ASP A 166 -3.05 -22.75 -5.79
N GLY A 167 -1.87 -22.14 -5.58
CA GLY A 167 -0.75 -22.15 -6.53
C GLY A 167 -0.96 -21.29 -7.78
N ALA A 168 -1.94 -20.39 -7.77
CA ALA A 168 -2.00 -19.23 -8.67
C ALA A 168 -1.71 -17.96 -7.89
N THR A 169 -1.12 -16.97 -8.56
CA THR A 169 -0.99 -15.63 -8.03
C THR A 169 -2.02 -14.73 -8.69
N HIS A 170 -2.86 -14.12 -7.86
CA HIS A 170 -3.96 -13.26 -8.27
C HIS A 170 -3.58 -11.81 -8.05
N TYR A 171 -4.00 -10.93 -8.96
CA TYR A 171 -3.93 -9.48 -8.79
C TYR A 171 -5.25 -8.86 -9.23
N ASN A 172 -5.82 -7.99 -8.41
CA ASN A 172 -7.10 -7.36 -8.72
C ASN A 172 -7.11 -5.87 -8.35
N ILE A 173 -7.76 -5.09 -9.22
CA ILE A 173 -8.25 -3.75 -8.91
C ILE A 173 -9.49 -3.51 -9.78
N GLY A 174 -10.31 -2.49 -9.47
CA GLY A 174 -11.43 -2.12 -10.34
C GLY A 174 -11.00 -1.96 -11.81
N GLY A 175 -11.46 -2.87 -12.66
CA GLY A 175 -11.12 -2.91 -14.09
C GLY A 175 -9.95 -3.83 -14.48
N LEU A 176 -9.22 -4.43 -13.54
CA LEU A 176 -8.23 -5.47 -13.82
C LEU A 176 -8.41 -6.69 -12.90
N ASP A 177 -8.39 -7.87 -13.52
CA ASP A 177 -8.22 -9.14 -12.84
C ASP A 177 -7.13 -9.93 -13.58
N PHE A 178 -6.09 -10.35 -12.89
CA PHE A 178 -4.98 -11.11 -13.49
C PHE A 178 -4.68 -12.32 -12.63
N VAL A 179 -4.77 -13.50 -13.23
CA VAL A 179 -4.52 -14.79 -12.55
C VAL A 179 -3.45 -15.53 -13.32
N GLU A 180 -2.27 -15.68 -12.72
CA GLU A 180 -1.12 -16.36 -13.31
C GLU A 180 -0.97 -17.78 -12.78
N ARG A 181 -0.67 -18.70 -13.69
CA ARG A 181 -0.30 -20.09 -13.39
C ARG A 181 0.61 -20.65 -14.48
N ASP A 182 1.81 -21.07 -14.09
CA ASP A 182 2.76 -21.80 -14.94
C ASP A 182 3.08 -21.10 -16.29
N GLY A 183 3.26 -19.77 -16.27
CA GLY A 183 3.56 -18.96 -17.44
C GLY A 183 2.35 -18.62 -18.31
N LYS A 184 1.13 -18.95 -17.86
CA LYS A 184 -0.13 -18.56 -18.52
C LYS A 184 -0.92 -17.69 -17.58
N ALA A 185 -1.59 -16.67 -18.12
CA ALA A 185 -2.43 -15.79 -17.33
C ALA A 185 -3.81 -15.60 -17.98
N ALA A 186 -4.85 -15.68 -17.16
CA ALA A 186 -6.15 -15.11 -17.48
C ALA A 186 -6.12 -13.64 -17.09
N LEU A 187 -6.52 -12.76 -18.01
CA LEU A 187 -6.54 -11.32 -17.79
C LEU A 187 -7.95 -10.79 -18.09
N ILE A 188 -8.48 -9.93 -17.23
CA ILE A 188 -9.57 -9.01 -17.55
C ILE A 188 -8.94 -7.62 -17.58
N TRP A 189 -9.04 -6.92 -18.71
CA TRP A 189 -8.54 -5.55 -18.87
C TRP A 189 -9.68 -4.61 -19.23
N ALA A 190 -10.00 -3.67 -18.35
CA ALA A 190 -11.14 -2.76 -18.46
C ALA A 190 -12.47 -3.46 -18.80
N GLY A 191 -12.67 -4.69 -18.28
CA GLY A 191 -13.84 -5.52 -18.53
C GLY A 191 -13.73 -6.49 -19.72
N THR A 192 -12.65 -6.42 -20.50
CA THR A 192 -12.40 -7.34 -21.63
C THR A 192 -11.56 -8.53 -21.18
N GLN A 193 -12.08 -9.74 -21.35
CA GLN A 193 -11.35 -10.97 -21.05
C GLN A 193 -10.30 -11.30 -22.14
N MET A 194 -9.11 -11.68 -21.70
CA MET A 194 -7.95 -11.97 -22.52
C MET A 194 -7.19 -13.18 -21.96
N ALA A 195 -6.44 -13.84 -22.83
CA ALA A 195 -5.52 -14.92 -22.46
C ALA A 195 -4.10 -14.50 -22.80
N CYS A 196 -3.21 -14.53 -21.80
CA CYS A 196 -1.83 -14.11 -21.92
C CYS A 196 -0.88 -15.29 -21.66
N THR A 197 0.27 -15.31 -22.34
CA THR A 197 1.35 -16.29 -22.11
C THR A 197 2.65 -15.53 -21.96
N ARG A 198 3.42 -15.89 -20.94
CA ARG A 198 4.74 -15.31 -20.66
C ARG A 198 5.64 -15.49 -21.88
N SER A 199 6.21 -14.39 -22.34
CA SER A 199 7.17 -14.40 -23.44
C SER A 199 8.46 -15.10 -22.99
N PRO A 200 9.18 -15.79 -23.91
CA PRO A 200 10.51 -16.29 -23.62
C PRO A 200 11.43 -15.12 -23.22
N GLY A 201 12.15 -15.29 -22.10
CA GLY A 201 13.16 -14.34 -21.65
C GLY A 201 14.48 -14.46 -22.41
#